data_AF-A0A6G3X6Y2-F1
#
_entry.id   AF-A0A6G3X6Y2-F1
#
_cell.length_a   1.000
_cell.length_b   1.000
_cell.length_c   1.000
_cell.angle_alpha   90.00
_cell.angle_beta   90.00
_cell.angle_gamma   90.00
#
_symmetry.space_group_name_H-M   'P 1'
#
loop_
_entity.id
_entity.type
_entity.pdbx_description
1 polymer ?
#
loop_
_entity_poly.entity_id
_entity_poly.type
_entity_poly.pdbx_seq_one_letter_code
_entity_poly.pdbx_strand_id
1 'polypeptide(L)'
;NVQQDSSCAAVSGSWFSPYDGATWSAASDVDIDHMVPLAEAWRSGASSWTTAQRQSFANDLTRPQLIAVTDNVNQSKGDKDPAEWMPPTSSYKCTYVRAWVHVKKHYNLTVDSAEKSALQSALNGC
;
A
#
# COMPACT_ATOMS: atom_id res chain seq x y z
N ASN A 1 -12.02 0.39 -17.58
CA ASN A 1 -13.28 0.11 -16.85
C ASN A 1 -13.35 -1.36 -16.52
N VAL A 2 -13.52 -1.68 -15.23
CA VAL A 2 -13.63 -3.07 -14.70
C VAL A 2 -15.07 -3.53 -14.79
N GLN A 3 -15.28 -4.80 -15.17
CA GLN A 3 -16.58 -5.47 -15.18
C GLN A 3 -16.59 -6.56 -14.12
N GLN A 4 -17.72 -6.70 -13.42
CA GLN A 4 -17.92 -7.71 -12.38
C GLN A 4 -19.07 -8.64 -12.74
N ASP A 5 -19.03 -9.87 -12.22
CA ASP A 5 -20.15 -10.79 -12.29
C ASP A 5 -21.17 -10.57 -11.13
N SER A 6 -22.18 -11.43 -11.05
CA SER A 6 -23.19 -11.39 -9.99
C SER A 6 -22.67 -11.70 -8.59
N SER A 7 -21.45 -12.23 -8.47
CA SER A 7 -20.75 -12.47 -7.20
C SER A 7 -19.79 -11.33 -6.84
N CYS A 8 -19.80 -10.23 -7.60
CA CYS A 8 -18.86 -9.12 -7.51
C CYS A 8 -17.40 -9.51 -7.80
N ALA A 9 -17.15 -10.65 -8.45
CA ALA A 9 -15.82 -11.00 -8.91
C ALA A 9 -15.48 -10.18 -10.17
N ALA A 10 -14.29 -9.58 -10.21
CA ALA A 10 -13.83 -8.89 -11.40
C ALA A 10 -13.51 -9.91 -12.51
N VAL A 11 -14.27 -9.86 -13.61
CA VAL A 11 -14.16 -10.83 -14.72
C VAL A 11 -13.44 -10.27 -15.94
N SER A 12 -13.36 -8.95 -16.08
CA SER A 12 -12.54 -8.28 -17.08
C SER A 12 -12.28 -6.84 -16.67
N GLY A 13 -11.23 -6.22 -17.21
CA GLY A 13 -10.95 -4.84 -16.88
C GLY A 13 -9.65 -4.33 -17.46
N SER A 14 -9.30 -3.13 -17.02
CA SER A 14 -7.99 -2.53 -17.25
C SER A 14 -7.60 -1.85 -15.95
N TRP A 15 -6.42 -2.19 -15.44
CA TRP A 15 -5.88 -1.71 -14.18
C TRP A 15 -4.52 -1.09 -14.43
N PHE A 16 -4.35 0.14 -13.96
CA PHE A 16 -3.06 0.82 -13.99
C PHE A 16 -2.37 0.65 -12.64
N SER A 17 -1.14 0.17 -12.65
CA SER A 17 -0.30 0.03 -11.46
C SER A 17 0.56 1.28 -11.29
N PRO A 18 0.34 2.09 -10.24
CA PRO A 18 1.12 3.30 -10.03
C PRO A 18 2.56 3.05 -9.56
N TYR A 19 2.88 1.84 -9.07
CA TYR A 19 4.23 1.52 -8.59
C TYR A 19 5.26 1.45 -9.73
N ASP A 20 4.86 0.94 -10.89
CA ASP A 20 5.72 0.68 -12.06
C ASP A 20 5.21 1.33 -13.36
N GLY A 21 4.00 1.90 -13.34
CA GLY A 21 3.39 2.54 -14.50
C GLY A 21 2.81 1.55 -15.52
N ALA A 22 2.75 0.25 -15.19
CA ALA A 22 2.22 -0.77 -16.09
C ALA A 22 0.68 -0.74 -16.13
N THR A 23 0.10 -1.26 -17.22
CA THR A 23 -1.36 -1.46 -17.33
C THR A 23 -1.64 -2.91 -17.70
N TRP A 24 -2.53 -3.53 -16.93
CA TRP A 24 -2.88 -4.94 -17.05
C TRP A 24 -4.36 -5.12 -17.38
N SER A 25 -4.69 -6.25 -18.00
CA SER A 25 -6.08 -6.64 -18.32
C SER A 25 -6.46 -8.02 -17.80
N ALA A 26 -5.49 -8.86 -17.43
CA ALA A 26 -5.74 -10.05 -16.64
C ALA A 26 -5.77 -9.66 -15.16
N ALA A 27 -6.82 -10.07 -14.44
CA ALA A 27 -6.94 -9.80 -13.02
C ALA A 27 -5.84 -10.49 -12.18
N SER A 28 -5.24 -11.56 -12.70
CA SER A 28 -4.15 -12.29 -12.05
C SER A 28 -2.81 -11.53 -12.02
N ASP A 29 -2.63 -10.52 -12.85
CA ASP A 29 -1.39 -9.72 -12.90
C ASP A 29 -1.43 -8.55 -11.90
N VAL A 30 -2.50 -8.44 -11.11
CA VAL A 30 -2.77 -7.32 -10.22
C VAL A 30 -3.16 -7.83 -8.84
N ASP A 31 -2.49 -7.30 -7.82
CA ASP A 31 -2.85 -7.48 -6.42
C ASP A 31 -3.49 -6.22 -5.86
N ILE A 32 -4.30 -6.40 -4.81
CA ILE A 32 -4.61 -5.32 -3.87
C ILE A 32 -3.53 -5.33 -2.79
N ASP A 33 -2.66 -4.32 -2.82
CA ASP A 33 -1.62 -4.11 -1.80
C ASP A 33 -2.14 -3.28 -0.63
N HIS A 34 -1.60 -3.55 0.54
CA HIS A 34 -1.71 -2.72 1.72
C HIS A 34 -0.58 -1.67 1.72
N MET A 35 -0.93 -0.39 1.57
CA MET A 35 0.04 0.71 1.57
C MET A 35 1.01 0.60 2.73
N VAL A 36 0.49 0.44 3.96
CA VAL A 36 1.26 -0.05 5.10
C VAL A 36 1.00 -1.56 5.25
N PRO A 37 1.98 -2.44 4.99
CA PRO A 37 1.81 -3.89 5.06
C PRO A 37 1.29 -4.37 6.42
N LEU A 38 0.50 -5.45 6.45
CA LEU A 38 -0.08 -5.96 7.70
C LEU A 38 0.99 -6.37 8.75
N ALA A 39 2.08 -6.99 8.31
CA ALA A 39 3.19 -7.38 9.18
C ALA A 39 4.01 -6.18 9.66
N GLU A 40 4.15 -5.15 8.82
CA GLU A 40 4.75 -3.87 9.20
C GLU A 40 3.92 -3.20 10.31
N ALA A 41 2.61 -3.04 10.07
CA ALA A 41 1.69 -2.47 11.05
C ALA A 41 1.72 -3.24 12.39
N TRP A 42 1.84 -4.57 12.34
CA TRP A 42 1.98 -5.41 13.54
C TRP A 42 3.20 -5.01 14.39
N ARG A 43 4.36 -4.81 13.75
CA ARG A 43 5.60 -4.35 14.40
C ARG A 43 5.46 -2.91 14.92
N SER A 44 4.69 -2.08 14.24
CA SER A 44 4.47 -0.66 14.61
C SER A 44 3.35 -0.40 15.62
N GLY A 45 2.74 -1.45 16.19
CA GLY A 45 1.79 -1.33 17.30
C GLY A 45 0.44 -2.04 17.10
N ALA A 46 0.12 -2.51 15.88
CA ALA A 46 -1.14 -3.23 15.63
C ALA A 46 -1.23 -4.60 16.34
N SER A 47 -0.10 -5.11 16.84
CA SER A 47 -0.06 -6.28 17.72
C SER A 47 -0.89 -6.11 19.00
N SER A 48 -1.02 -4.88 19.50
CA SER A 48 -1.82 -4.55 20.68
C SER A 48 -3.32 -4.38 20.40
N TRP A 49 -3.71 -4.34 19.12
CA TRP A 49 -5.09 -4.06 18.74
C TRP A 49 -6.02 -5.23 18.99
N THR A 50 -7.31 -4.93 19.08
CA THR A 50 -8.37 -5.92 18.94
C THR A 50 -8.44 -6.44 17.51
N THR A 51 -9.09 -7.60 17.33
CA THR A 51 -9.36 -8.15 15.99
C THR A 51 -10.18 -7.19 15.13
N ALA A 52 -11.17 -6.50 15.71
CA ALA A 52 -12.00 -5.54 14.99
C ALA A 52 -11.18 -4.35 14.44
N GLN A 53 -10.22 -3.84 15.21
CA GLN A 53 -9.32 -2.78 14.75
C GLN A 53 -8.42 -3.25 13.60
N ARG A 54 -7.82 -4.44 13.70
CA ARG A 54 -7.04 -5.03 12.59
C ARG A 54 -7.88 -5.25 11.34
N GLN A 55 -9.13 -5.69 11.50
CA GLN A 55 -10.06 -5.85 10.38
C GLN A 55 -10.40 -4.50 9.74
N SER A 56 -10.64 -3.46 10.54
CA SER A 56 -10.87 -2.10 10.03
C SER A 56 -9.67 -1.59 9.25
N PHE A 57 -8.45 -1.80 9.74
CA PHE A 57 -7.21 -1.44 9.05
C PHE A 57 -7.05 -2.19 7.72
N ALA A 58 -7.25 -3.50 7.73
CA ALA A 58 -7.06 -4.34 6.56
C ALA A 58 -8.07 -4.06 5.43
N ASN A 59 -9.21 -3.43 5.76
CA ASN A 59 -10.32 -3.16 4.83
C ASN A 59 -10.63 -1.66 4.69
N ASP A 60 -9.68 -0.77 5.02
CA ASP A 60 -9.92 0.68 4.94
C ASP A 60 -9.92 1.15 3.48
N LEU A 61 -11.13 1.41 2.97
CA LEU A 61 -11.36 2.01 1.65
C LEU A 61 -11.53 3.54 1.70
N THR A 62 -11.53 4.16 2.89
CA THR A 62 -11.65 5.63 3.05
C THR A 62 -10.29 6.32 2.93
N ARG A 63 -9.23 5.64 3.38
CA ARG A 63 -7.84 6.12 3.33
C ARG A 63 -7.07 5.38 2.24
N PRO A 64 -5.88 5.86 1.84
CA PRO A 64 -5.07 5.20 0.83
C PRO A 64 -4.37 3.95 1.37
N GLN A 65 -5.08 3.10 2.12
CA GLN A 65 -4.53 1.88 2.69
C GLN A 65 -4.58 0.72 1.70
N LEU A 66 -5.53 0.71 0.77
CA LEU A 66 -5.64 -0.33 -0.27
C LEU A 66 -5.39 0.27 -1.65
N ILE A 67 -4.58 -0.41 -2.46
CA ILE A 67 -4.22 0.04 -3.81
C ILE A 67 -4.03 -1.14 -4.77
N ALA A 68 -4.52 -1.02 -6.00
CA ALA A 68 -4.31 -2.02 -7.05
C ALA A 68 -2.95 -1.80 -7.72
N VAL A 69 -2.09 -2.81 -7.74
CA VAL A 69 -0.70 -2.74 -8.23
C VAL A 69 -0.27 -4.04 -8.90
N THR A 70 0.77 -4.01 -9.73
CA THR A 70 1.34 -5.20 -10.36
C THR A 70 1.76 -6.23 -9.30
N ASP A 71 1.38 -7.50 -9.50
CA ASP A 71 1.57 -8.61 -8.56
C ASP A 71 3.03 -8.81 -8.12
N ASN A 72 3.97 -8.88 -9.06
CA ASN A 72 5.37 -9.15 -8.78
C ASN A 72 6.08 -7.93 -8.14
N VAL A 73 5.61 -6.72 -8.42
CA VAL A 73 6.09 -5.49 -7.78
C VAL A 73 5.61 -5.43 -6.33
N ASN A 74 4.36 -5.85 -6.08
CA ASN A 74 3.83 -6.02 -4.73
C ASN A 74 4.61 -7.09 -3.93
N GLN A 75 4.91 -8.23 -4.55
CA GLN A 75 5.75 -9.26 -3.93
C GLN A 75 7.17 -8.75 -3.64
N SER A 76 7.74 -7.91 -4.52
CA SER A 76 9.04 -7.25 -4.29
C SER A 76 9.02 -6.32 -3.08
N LYS A 77 7.91 -5.58 -2.87
CA LYS A 77 7.68 -4.79 -1.66
C LYS A 77 7.61 -5.71 -0.43
N GLY A 78 6.67 -6.66 -0.41
CA GLY A 78 6.45 -7.53 0.74
C GLY A 78 6.05 -6.72 1.98
N ASP A 79 6.68 -6.98 3.12
CA ASP A 79 6.44 -6.26 4.38
C ASP A 79 7.47 -5.17 4.70
N LYS A 80 8.24 -4.76 3.70
CA LYS A 80 9.26 -3.71 3.79
C LYS A 80 8.65 -2.33 4.00
N ASP A 81 9.35 -1.51 4.75
CA ASP A 81 9.02 -0.10 4.95
C ASP A 81 9.70 0.81 3.88
N PRO A 82 9.44 2.13 3.89
CA PRO A 82 10.08 3.08 2.99
C PRO A 82 11.61 3.16 3.05
N ALA A 83 12.26 2.66 4.11
CA ALA A 83 13.72 2.60 4.19
C ALA A 83 14.28 1.41 3.38
N GLU A 84 13.50 0.33 3.25
CA GLU A 84 13.91 -0.88 2.54
C GLU A 84 13.34 -0.97 1.12
N TRP A 85 12.19 -0.34 0.85
CA TRP A 85 11.54 -0.38 -0.45
C TRP A 85 10.78 0.91 -0.79
N MET A 86 10.89 1.32 -2.05
CA MET A 86 10.14 2.44 -2.62
C MET A 86 9.68 2.08 -4.03
N PRO A 87 8.55 2.63 -4.52
CA PRO A 87 8.07 2.32 -5.86
C PRO A 87 9.12 2.68 -6.92
N PRO A 88 9.33 1.81 -7.92
CA PRO A 88 10.24 2.07 -9.05
C PRO A 88 9.92 3.38 -9.79
N THR A 89 8.63 3.69 -9.96
CA THR A 89 8.17 4.92 -10.62
C THR A 89 8.44 6.13 -9.74
N SER A 90 9.43 6.94 -10.14
CA SER A 90 9.87 8.14 -9.41
C SER A 90 8.76 9.17 -9.20
N SER A 91 7.90 9.38 -10.21
CA SER A 91 6.77 10.31 -10.13
C SER A 91 5.73 9.92 -9.08
N TYR A 92 5.71 8.66 -8.64
CA TYR A 92 4.78 8.18 -7.63
C TYR A 92 5.33 8.24 -6.19
N LYS A 93 6.65 8.45 -6.01
CA LYS A 93 7.30 8.41 -4.69
C LYS A 93 6.70 9.40 -3.69
N CYS A 94 6.40 10.63 -4.11
CA CYS A 94 5.79 11.64 -3.25
C CYS A 94 4.38 11.24 -2.78
N THR A 95 3.58 10.69 -3.69
CA THR A 95 2.24 10.17 -3.36
C THR A 95 2.35 9.00 -2.39
N TYR A 96 3.27 8.07 -2.63
CA TYR A 96 3.53 6.91 -1.78
C TYR A 96 3.87 7.31 -0.35
N VAL A 97 4.87 8.17 -0.13
CA VAL A 97 5.29 8.54 1.24
C VAL A 97 4.24 9.39 1.97
N ARG A 98 3.46 10.22 1.25
CA ARG A 98 2.33 10.96 1.83
C ARG A 98 1.21 10.01 2.26
N ALA A 99 0.88 9.01 1.43
CA ALA A 99 -0.12 7.98 1.75
C ALA A 99 0.32 7.14 2.96
N TRP A 100 1.59 6.71 2.98
CA TRP A 100 2.20 5.98 4.09
C TRP A 100 2.06 6.73 5.41
N VAL A 101 2.50 8.00 5.45
CA VAL A 101 2.37 8.87 6.64
C VAL A 101 0.90 9.07 7.04
N HIS A 102 0.00 9.26 6.07
CA HIS A 102 -1.42 9.43 6.33
C HIS A 102 -2.03 8.20 7.03
N VAL A 103 -1.74 7.00 6.54
CA VAL A 103 -2.21 5.74 7.13
C VAL A 103 -1.63 5.56 8.53
N LYS A 104 -0.29 5.63 8.68
CA LYS A 104 0.39 5.48 9.98
C LYS A 104 -0.18 6.45 11.02
N LYS A 105 -0.37 7.72 10.63
CA LYS A 105 -0.90 8.76 11.51
C LYS A 105 -2.34 8.48 11.92
N HIS A 106 -3.20 8.06 11.00
CA HIS A 106 -4.59 7.77 11.33
C HIS A 106 -4.71 6.61 12.33
N TYR A 107 -3.99 5.53 12.08
CA TYR A 107 -4.03 4.33 12.90
C TYR A 107 -3.13 4.39 14.13
N ASN A 108 -2.46 5.51 14.36
CA ASN A 108 -1.52 5.71 15.47
C ASN A 108 -0.42 4.63 15.54
N LEU A 109 0.10 4.25 14.36
CA LEU A 109 1.23 3.35 14.22
C LEU A 109 2.54 4.13 14.39
N THR A 110 3.53 3.50 15.02
CA THR A 110 4.86 4.10 15.18
C THR A 110 5.67 4.07 13.89
N VAL A 111 6.69 4.92 13.84
CA VAL A 111 7.68 4.98 12.76
C VAL A 111 9.04 4.83 13.41
N ASP A 112 9.86 3.89 12.93
CA ASP A 112 11.22 3.73 13.46
C ASP A 112 12.20 4.76 12.89
N SER A 113 13.44 4.75 13.37
CA SER A 113 14.44 5.75 12.99
C SER A 113 14.85 5.68 11.51
N ALA A 114 14.93 4.47 10.93
CA ALA A 114 15.32 4.29 9.53
C ALA A 114 14.16 4.70 8.62
N GLU A 115 12.95 4.22 8.94
CA GLU A 115 11.71 4.57 8.28
C GLU A 115 11.50 6.09 8.26
N LYS A 116 11.67 6.75 9.42
CA LYS A 116 11.54 8.20 9.56
C LYS A 116 12.54 8.95 8.68
N SER A 117 13.79 8.51 8.65
CA SER A 117 14.84 9.14 7.86
C SER A 117 14.54 9.05 6.35
N ALA A 118 14.05 7.89 5.90
CA ALA A 118 13.64 7.66 4.52
C ALA A 118 12.43 8.53 4.13
N LEU A 119 11.40 8.56 4.99
CA LEU A 119 10.21 9.39 4.80
C LEU A 119 10.57 10.88 4.73
N GLN A 120 11.40 11.38 5.64
CA GLN A 120 11.83 12.78 5.65
C GLN A 120 12.63 13.13 4.39
N SER A 121 13.57 12.27 4.00
CA SER A 121 14.40 12.49 2.81
C SER A 121 13.54 12.54 1.53
N ALA A 122 12.59 11.61 1.39
CA ALA A 122 11.67 11.59 0.26
C ALA A 122 10.74 12.81 0.26
N LEU A 123 10.16 13.17 1.41
CA LEU A 123 9.25 14.30 1.54
C LEU A 123 9.92 15.66 1.29
N ASN A 124 11.21 15.82 1.63
CA ASN A 124 11.98 17.03 1.34
C ASN A 124 12.33 17.18 -0.14
N GLY A 125 12.31 16.08 -0.90
CA GLY A 125 12.45 16.08 -2.36
C GLY A 125 11.13 16.25 -3.10
N CYS A 126 10.02 16.34 -2.35
CA CYS A 126 8.71 16.77 -2.81
C CYS A 126 8.50 18.25 -2.45
#